data_AF-A0A2H1FFB6-F1
#
_entry.id   AF-A0A2H1FFB6-F1
#
_cell.length_a   1.000
_cell.length_b   1.000
_cell.length_c   1.000
_cell.angle_alpha   90.00
_cell.angle_beta   90.00
_cell.angle_gamma   90.00
#
_symmetry.space_group_name_H-M   'P 1'
#
loop_
_entity.id
_entity.type
_entity.pdbx_description
1 polymer ?
#
loop_
_entity_poly.entity_id
_entity_poly.type
_entity_poly.pdbx_seq_one_letter_code
_entity_poly.pdbx_strand_id
1 'polypeptide(L)'
;MNSLEYAIKKYAVDHYGDLIVPNKPVFDEKTKIWKSELRSTYPRIVEDEISGEILVGFLDLKDLGTIKFNDKLQFIDATPSDKCEVQLSSRLDLWKQQTERIVVIASSDVFAKIEESSHVLNPLELILDQLIATVKDNEIKILDTDVYEQRKPERIMEYLELLLELGIVRRVTGGYVHGNTYVGLLEIAKSDSRKLRTALLSHVIKQKYSVLRQVFGIRQLEPFVHLANAYYSASLEAERLIHMSSPHLYRRYQDFYKKITMWEFKSKLSELVDKGALHYDNEYLVGNKEYFDNMLKMKQEIQLNPMA
;
A
#
# COMPACT_ATOMS: atom_id res chain seq x y z
N MET A 1 -33.12 -16.73 18.91
CA MET A 1 -31.69 -16.84 19.26
C MET A 1 -31.54 -18.09 20.13
N ASN A 2 -30.68 -19.03 19.74
CA ASN A 2 -30.51 -20.28 20.49
C ASN A 2 -29.89 -19.98 21.88
N SER A 3 -30.15 -20.80 22.91
CA SER A 3 -29.66 -20.53 24.27
C SER A 3 -28.14 -20.41 24.34
N LEU A 4 -27.44 -21.21 23.53
CA LEU A 4 -25.99 -21.15 23.32
C LEU A 4 -25.54 -19.82 22.70
N GLU A 5 -26.19 -19.37 21.62
CA GLU A 5 -25.83 -18.11 20.94
C GLU A 5 -25.98 -16.92 21.88
N TYR A 6 -27.01 -16.93 22.72
CA TYR A 6 -27.21 -15.90 23.75
C TYR A 6 -26.10 -15.94 24.80
N ALA A 7 -25.73 -17.13 25.30
CA ALA A 7 -24.65 -17.28 26.27
C ALA A 7 -23.30 -16.79 25.73
N ILE A 8 -22.96 -17.16 24.49
CA ILE A 8 -21.73 -16.71 23.83
C ILE A 8 -21.75 -15.20 23.60
N LYS A 9 -22.87 -14.65 23.09
CA LYS A 9 -23.00 -13.20 22.86
C LYS A 9 -22.90 -12.41 24.15
N LYS A 10 -23.55 -12.86 25.21
CA LYS A 10 -23.46 -12.24 26.53
C LYS A 10 -22.02 -12.23 27.04
N TYR A 11 -21.34 -13.39 26.98
CA TYR A 11 -19.93 -13.48 27.35
C TYR A 11 -19.08 -12.49 26.55
N ALA A 12 -19.29 -12.41 25.24
CA ALA A 12 -18.51 -11.53 24.38
C ALA A 12 -18.68 -10.05 24.73
N VAL A 13 -19.92 -9.59 24.95
CA VAL A 13 -20.21 -8.20 25.36
C VAL A 13 -19.59 -7.91 26.73
N ASP A 14 -19.73 -8.83 27.70
CA ASP A 14 -19.23 -8.65 29.06
C ASP A 14 -17.68 -8.54 29.13
N HIS A 15 -16.95 -9.16 28.19
CA HIS A 15 -15.47 -9.25 28.24
C HIS A 15 -14.74 -8.46 27.15
N TYR A 16 -15.36 -8.21 26.00
CA TYR A 16 -14.74 -7.53 24.86
C TYR A 16 -15.47 -6.24 24.44
N GLY A 17 -16.66 -5.97 24.98
CA GLY A 17 -17.51 -4.84 24.59
C GLY A 17 -18.23 -5.05 23.26
N ASP A 18 -18.67 -3.94 22.64
CA ASP A 18 -19.57 -3.97 21.48
C ASP A 18 -18.87 -4.13 20.12
N LEU A 19 -17.55 -3.88 20.07
CA LEU A 19 -16.78 -3.90 18.82
C LEU A 19 -16.41 -5.31 18.37
N ILE A 20 -16.34 -6.28 19.29
CA ILE A 20 -15.97 -7.66 19.00
C ILE A 20 -17.21 -8.54 19.16
N VAL A 21 -17.61 -9.16 18.05
CA VAL A 21 -18.82 -9.97 17.98
C VAL A 21 -18.46 -11.43 17.66
N PRO A 22 -19.15 -12.40 18.31
CA PRO A 22 -18.96 -13.80 17.99
C PRO A 22 -19.65 -14.17 16.67
N ASN A 23 -19.01 -15.05 15.90
CA ASN A 23 -19.61 -15.75 14.76
C ASN A 23 -20.61 -16.82 15.22
N LYS A 24 -21.24 -17.51 14.25
CA LYS A 24 -22.07 -18.67 14.57
C LYS A 24 -21.18 -19.78 15.19
N PRO A 25 -21.58 -20.35 16.34
CA PRO A 25 -20.79 -21.41 16.97
C PRO A 25 -20.83 -22.69 16.15
N VAL A 26 -19.69 -23.37 16.07
CA VAL A 26 -19.51 -24.67 15.42
C VAL A 26 -19.23 -25.72 16.49
N PHE A 27 -19.97 -26.82 16.47
CA PHE A 27 -19.75 -27.93 17.39
C PHE A 27 -18.69 -28.89 16.84
N ASP A 28 -17.72 -29.23 17.67
CA ASP A 28 -16.76 -30.29 17.39
C ASP A 28 -17.20 -31.58 18.11
N GLU A 29 -17.61 -32.58 17.33
CA GLU A 29 -18.11 -33.86 17.85
C GLU A 29 -17.06 -34.66 18.61
N LYS A 30 -15.75 -34.47 18.31
CA LYS A 30 -14.65 -35.22 18.93
C LYS A 30 -14.34 -34.71 20.32
N THR A 31 -14.29 -33.38 20.47
CA THR A 31 -13.98 -32.74 21.74
C THR A 31 -15.21 -32.44 22.58
N LYS A 32 -16.42 -32.52 21.98
CA LYS A 32 -17.70 -32.10 22.58
C LYS A 32 -17.69 -30.63 22.99
N ILE A 33 -17.02 -29.79 22.19
CA ILE A 33 -16.84 -28.36 22.44
C ILE A 33 -17.54 -27.56 21.35
N TRP A 34 -18.28 -26.54 21.75
CA TRP A 34 -18.73 -25.46 20.89
C TRP A 34 -17.64 -24.41 20.78
N LYS A 35 -17.19 -24.12 19.55
CA LYS A 35 -16.22 -23.07 19.25
C LYS A 35 -16.91 -21.94 18.50
N SER A 36 -16.73 -20.71 18.94
CA SER A 36 -17.14 -19.51 18.22
C SER A 36 -15.93 -18.64 17.94
N GLU A 37 -15.71 -18.29 16.69
CA GLU A 37 -14.69 -17.31 16.30
C GLU A 37 -15.16 -15.90 16.61
N LEU A 38 -14.23 -15.03 16.96
CA LEU A 38 -14.45 -13.61 17.19
C LEU A 38 -14.11 -12.84 15.92
N ARG A 39 -14.93 -11.85 15.60
CA ARG A 39 -14.71 -10.89 14.52
C ARG A 39 -15.07 -9.49 14.97
N SER A 40 -14.68 -8.48 14.20
CA SER A 40 -15.11 -7.10 14.39
C SER A 40 -15.62 -6.54 13.07
N THR A 41 -16.73 -5.80 13.14
CA THR A 41 -17.28 -5.06 12.01
C THR A 41 -16.93 -3.59 12.23
N TYR A 42 -15.72 -3.20 11.83
CA TYR A 42 -15.16 -1.90 12.16
C TYR A 42 -15.75 -0.81 11.27
N PRO A 43 -16.46 0.19 11.83
CA PRO A 43 -17.10 1.23 11.02
C PRO A 43 -16.06 2.17 10.41
N ARG A 44 -16.29 2.55 9.15
CA ARG A 44 -15.54 3.57 8.42
C ARG A 44 -16.51 4.63 7.95
N ILE A 45 -16.31 5.86 8.42
CA ILE A 45 -17.14 6.99 8.06
C ILE A 45 -16.34 7.83 7.07
N VAL A 46 -16.92 8.04 5.89
CA VAL A 46 -16.36 8.86 4.83
C VAL A 46 -17.39 9.92 4.47
N GLU A 47 -16.97 11.18 4.45
CA GLU A 47 -17.82 12.31 4.09
C GLU A 47 -17.36 12.87 2.75
N ASP A 48 -18.31 13.13 1.85
CA ASP A 48 -18.09 13.94 0.66
C ASP A 48 -18.49 15.38 0.96
N GLU A 49 -17.52 16.27 1.11
CA GLU A 49 -17.77 17.62 1.64
C GLU A 49 -18.51 18.54 0.66
N ILE A 50 -18.64 18.18 -0.63
CA ILE A 50 -19.45 18.94 -1.58
C ILE A 50 -20.93 18.54 -1.46
N SER A 51 -21.23 17.24 -1.43
CA SER A 51 -22.63 16.78 -1.35
C SER A 51 -23.18 16.79 0.08
N GLY A 52 -22.30 16.79 1.09
CA GLY A 52 -22.64 16.56 2.49
C GLY A 52 -23.07 15.11 2.78
N GLU A 53 -22.86 14.20 1.83
CA GLU A 53 -23.22 12.80 2.01
C GLU A 53 -22.22 12.10 2.94
N ILE A 54 -22.75 11.42 3.96
CA ILE A 54 -21.98 10.58 4.87
C ILE A 54 -22.16 9.12 4.47
N LEU A 55 -21.08 8.51 4.02
CA LEU A 55 -20.98 7.09 3.68
C LEU A 55 -20.45 6.33 4.89
N VAL A 56 -21.21 5.32 5.32
CA VAL A 56 -20.80 4.41 6.40
C VAL A 56 -20.48 3.05 5.79
N GLY A 57 -19.18 2.78 5.65
CA GLY A 57 -18.65 1.47 5.30
C GLY A 57 -18.34 0.63 6.53
N PHE A 58 -18.18 -0.67 6.34
CA PHE A 58 -17.77 -1.58 7.41
C PHE A 58 -16.65 -2.49 6.93
N LEU A 59 -15.57 -2.55 7.71
CA LEU A 59 -14.47 -3.47 7.49
C LEU A 59 -14.70 -4.73 8.35
N ASP A 60 -14.96 -5.86 7.70
CA ASP A 60 -15.16 -7.15 8.39
C ASP A 60 -13.81 -7.81 8.70
N LEU A 61 -13.38 -7.68 9.95
CA LEU A 61 -12.11 -8.17 10.46
C LEU A 61 -12.34 -9.50 11.18
N LYS A 62 -11.94 -10.59 10.54
CA LYS A 62 -12.14 -11.95 11.05
C LYS A 62 -10.94 -12.43 11.87
N ASP A 63 -11.13 -13.58 12.52
CA ASP A 63 -10.10 -14.32 13.23
C ASP A 63 -9.40 -13.49 14.31
N LEU A 64 -10.18 -12.80 15.15
CA LEU A 64 -9.68 -12.01 16.27
C LEU A 64 -9.46 -12.83 17.55
N GLY A 65 -9.92 -14.08 17.55
CA GLY A 65 -9.89 -14.95 18.72
C GLY A 65 -11.01 -15.98 18.69
N THR A 66 -11.14 -16.73 19.78
CA THR A 66 -12.15 -17.78 19.89
C THR A 66 -12.70 -17.85 21.30
N ILE A 67 -13.99 -18.15 21.42
CA ILE A 67 -14.64 -18.51 22.68
C ILE A 67 -15.05 -19.99 22.61
N LYS A 68 -14.84 -20.74 23.69
CA LYS A 68 -15.16 -22.17 23.79
C LYS A 68 -16.11 -22.45 24.95
N PHE A 69 -17.15 -23.23 24.65
CA PHE A 69 -18.12 -23.73 25.62
C PHE A 69 -18.23 -25.26 25.51
N ASN A 70 -18.51 -25.95 26.61
CA ASN A 70 -18.80 -27.38 26.56
C ASN A 70 -20.24 -27.67 26.10
N ASP A 71 -20.57 -28.95 25.92
CA ASP A 71 -21.92 -29.45 25.61
C ASP A 71 -22.99 -29.03 26.63
N LYS A 72 -22.60 -28.77 27.88
CA LYS A 72 -23.44 -28.25 28.97
C LYS A 72 -23.54 -26.72 29.00
N LEU A 73 -23.06 -26.02 27.99
CA LEU A 73 -23.08 -24.54 27.90
C LEU A 73 -22.27 -23.84 28.99
N GLN A 74 -21.27 -24.50 29.56
CA GLN A 74 -20.33 -23.91 30.51
C GLN A 74 -19.10 -23.39 29.77
N PHE A 75 -18.64 -22.21 30.18
CA PHE A 75 -17.42 -21.60 29.68
C PHE A 75 -16.22 -22.51 29.95
N ILE A 76 -15.38 -22.74 28.92
CA ILE A 76 -14.13 -23.49 29.04
C ILE A 76 -12.94 -22.52 29.03
N ASP A 77 -12.84 -21.75 27.95
CA ASP A 77 -11.67 -20.94 27.61
C ASP A 77 -12.03 -19.91 26.54
N ALA A 78 -11.31 -18.79 26.52
CA ALA A 78 -11.42 -17.81 25.46
C ALA A 78 -10.12 -17.03 25.27
N THR A 79 -9.94 -16.49 24.06
CA THR A 79 -8.85 -15.55 23.79
C THR A 79 -9.00 -14.31 24.67
N PRO A 80 -8.00 -13.94 25.48
CA PRO A 80 -8.04 -12.72 26.30
C PRO A 80 -8.27 -11.44 25.49
N SER A 81 -8.87 -10.42 26.10
CA SER A 81 -9.22 -9.14 25.42
C SER A 81 -8.01 -8.41 24.86
N ASP A 82 -6.92 -8.35 25.62
CA ASP A 82 -5.64 -7.75 25.21
C ASP A 82 -5.11 -8.39 23.92
N LYS A 83 -5.21 -9.71 23.80
CA LYS A 83 -4.82 -10.41 22.55
C LYS A 83 -5.74 -10.08 21.40
N CYS A 84 -7.05 -9.96 21.64
CA CYS A 84 -8.01 -9.58 20.61
C CYS A 84 -7.76 -8.15 20.12
N GLU A 85 -7.45 -7.21 21.02
CA GLU A 85 -7.09 -5.83 20.69
C GLU A 85 -5.81 -5.74 19.85
N VAL A 86 -4.78 -6.52 20.20
CA VAL A 86 -3.54 -6.62 19.42
C VAL A 86 -3.82 -7.18 18.03
N GLN A 87 -4.65 -8.22 17.92
CA GLN A 87 -5.04 -8.78 16.62
C GLN A 87 -5.84 -7.78 15.79
N LEU A 88 -6.83 -7.10 16.40
CA LEU A 88 -7.62 -6.05 15.74
C LEU A 88 -6.71 -4.95 15.19
N SER A 89 -5.80 -4.44 16.01
CA SER A 89 -4.83 -3.42 15.61
C SER A 89 -3.95 -3.90 14.46
N SER A 90 -3.44 -5.13 14.55
CA SER A 90 -2.62 -5.75 13.50
C SER A 90 -3.37 -5.90 12.17
N ARG A 91 -4.67 -6.23 12.22
CA ARG A 91 -5.53 -6.33 11.02
C ARG A 91 -5.82 -4.96 10.40
N LEU A 92 -6.04 -3.93 11.22
CA LEU A 92 -6.18 -2.55 10.76
C LEU A 92 -4.88 -2.04 10.12
N ASP A 93 -3.73 -2.38 10.68
CA ASP A 93 -2.42 -2.06 10.10
C ASP A 93 -2.19 -2.78 8.77
N LEU A 94 -2.59 -4.06 8.69
CA LEU A 94 -2.52 -4.81 7.43
C LEU A 94 -3.38 -4.17 6.34
N TRP A 95 -4.61 -3.77 6.68
CA TRP A 95 -5.51 -3.03 5.78
C TRP A 95 -4.85 -1.73 5.27
N LYS A 96 -4.25 -0.96 6.18
CA LYS A 96 -3.52 0.25 5.84
C LYS A 96 -2.36 -0.04 4.89
N GLN A 97 -1.56 -1.08 5.16
CA GLN A 97 -0.45 -1.47 4.27
C GLN A 97 -0.93 -1.94 2.89
N GLN A 98 -2.07 -2.62 2.82
CA GLN A 98 -2.67 -3.05 1.56
C GLN A 98 -3.15 -1.85 0.74
N THR A 99 -3.87 -0.91 1.36
CA THR A 99 -4.31 0.32 0.68
C THR A 99 -3.12 1.15 0.19
N GLU A 100 -2.07 1.31 1.00
CA GLU A 100 -0.83 1.96 0.56
C GLU A 100 -0.21 1.26 -0.64
N ARG A 101 -0.13 -0.07 -0.63
CA ARG A 101 0.40 -0.83 -1.76
C ARG A 101 -0.42 -0.61 -3.03
N ILE A 102 -1.74 -0.62 -2.93
CA ILE A 102 -2.64 -0.33 -4.06
C ILE A 102 -2.36 1.07 -4.62
N VAL A 103 -2.25 2.07 -3.74
CA VAL A 103 -1.97 3.47 -4.12
C VAL A 103 -0.60 3.60 -4.78
N VAL A 104 0.44 2.95 -4.24
CA VAL A 104 1.78 2.92 -4.83
C VAL A 104 1.78 2.31 -6.22
N ILE A 105 1.10 1.18 -6.40
CA ILE A 105 1.06 0.49 -7.69
C ILE A 105 0.35 1.35 -8.74
N ALA A 106 -0.82 1.91 -8.40
CA ALA A 106 -1.63 2.73 -9.31
C ALA A 106 -0.97 4.07 -9.65
N SER A 107 -0.33 4.72 -8.67
CA SER A 107 0.22 6.07 -8.82
C SER A 107 1.75 6.09 -8.96
N SER A 108 2.36 4.96 -9.31
CA SER A 108 3.82 4.82 -9.48
C SER A 108 4.42 5.84 -10.45
N ASP A 109 3.70 6.18 -11.52
CA ASP A 109 4.11 7.21 -12.49
C ASP A 109 4.17 8.62 -11.87
N VAL A 110 3.29 8.92 -10.92
CA VAL A 110 3.31 10.18 -10.17
C VAL A 110 4.54 10.20 -9.29
N PHE A 111 4.75 9.14 -8.51
CA PHE A 111 5.88 9.05 -7.58
C PHE A 111 7.22 9.09 -8.30
N ALA A 112 7.32 8.54 -9.51
CA ALA A 112 8.53 8.63 -10.34
C ALA A 112 8.85 10.05 -10.83
N LYS A 113 7.91 11.00 -10.77
CA LYS A 113 8.07 12.39 -11.25
C LYS A 113 8.24 13.43 -10.14
N ILE A 114 8.13 13.00 -8.88
CA ILE A 114 8.38 13.84 -7.70
C ILE A 114 9.87 14.21 -7.65
N GLU A 115 10.18 15.45 -7.31
CA GLU A 115 11.54 15.99 -7.36
C GLU A 115 12.44 15.30 -6.33
N GLU A 116 11.95 15.04 -5.12
CA GLU A 116 12.66 14.28 -4.10
C GLU A 116 12.94 12.84 -4.54
N SER A 117 12.10 12.26 -5.41
CA SER A 117 12.35 10.94 -5.98
C SER A 117 13.61 10.95 -6.81
N SER A 118 13.79 11.95 -7.68
CA SER A 118 14.98 12.04 -8.51
C SER A 118 16.25 12.19 -7.69
N HIS A 119 16.22 12.98 -6.62
CA HIS A 119 17.39 13.12 -5.73
C HIS A 119 17.77 11.82 -5.03
N VAL A 120 16.79 11.06 -4.54
CA VAL A 120 17.06 9.87 -3.73
C VAL A 120 17.29 8.62 -4.58
N LEU A 121 16.63 8.54 -5.73
CA LEU A 121 16.83 7.50 -6.72
C LEU A 121 17.98 7.83 -7.68
N ASN A 122 18.74 8.91 -7.46
CA ASN A 122 19.85 9.31 -8.31
C ASN A 122 20.83 8.15 -8.66
N PRO A 123 21.21 7.23 -7.75
CA PRO A 123 22.03 6.08 -8.13
C PRO A 123 21.37 5.18 -9.19
N LEU A 124 20.05 4.98 -9.11
CA LEU A 124 19.29 4.26 -10.14
C LEU A 124 19.24 5.10 -11.42
N GLU A 125 18.97 6.40 -11.32
CA GLU A 125 18.93 7.29 -12.49
C GLU A 125 20.25 7.26 -13.27
N LEU A 126 21.40 7.26 -12.60
CA LEU A 126 22.71 7.17 -13.23
C LEU A 126 22.89 5.85 -14.02
N ILE A 127 22.48 4.73 -13.43
CA ILE A 127 22.53 3.42 -14.10
C ILE A 127 21.60 3.43 -15.31
N LEU A 128 20.37 3.91 -15.14
CA LEU A 128 19.39 3.97 -16.22
C LEU A 128 19.83 4.93 -17.34
N ASP A 129 20.49 6.02 -17.02
CA ASP A 129 21.02 6.98 -18.00
C ASP A 129 22.13 6.37 -18.83
N GLN A 130 23.01 5.59 -18.21
CA GLN A 130 24.03 4.83 -18.94
C GLN A 130 23.39 3.81 -19.91
N LEU A 131 22.31 3.15 -19.48
CA LEU A 131 21.55 2.24 -20.33
C LEU A 131 20.85 2.99 -21.48
N ILE A 132 20.29 4.17 -21.24
CA ILE A 132 19.56 4.97 -22.23
C ILE A 132 20.51 5.62 -23.24
N ALA A 133 21.66 6.13 -22.80
CA ALA A 133 22.62 6.79 -23.68
C ALA A 133 23.20 5.85 -24.75
N THR A 134 23.25 4.54 -24.44
CA THR A 134 23.91 3.56 -25.28
C THR A 134 22.89 2.80 -26.14
N VAL A 135 22.32 3.47 -27.15
CA VAL A 135 21.19 2.95 -27.97
C VAL A 135 21.60 1.90 -29.03
N LYS A 136 22.91 1.65 -29.25
CA LYS A 136 23.35 0.68 -30.28
C LYS A 136 23.07 -0.78 -29.90
N ASP A 137 22.63 -1.62 -30.83
CA ASP A 137 22.21 -2.99 -30.53
C ASP A 137 23.30 -3.88 -29.87
N ASN A 138 22.90 -4.63 -28.84
CA ASN A 138 23.61 -5.75 -28.19
C ASN A 138 25.05 -5.54 -27.65
N GLU A 139 25.60 -4.33 -27.68
CA GLU A 139 26.86 -4.03 -26.98
C GLU A 139 26.67 -4.04 -25.45
N ILE A 140 27.71 -4.44 -24.72
CA ILE A 140 27.75 -4.31 -23.25
C ILE A 140 27.54 -2.83 -22.90
N LYS A 141 26.51 -2.55 -22.11
CA LYS A 141 26.07 -1.18 -21.77
C LYS A 141 26.76 -0.65 -20.53
N ILE A 142 27.02 -1.55 -19.60
CA ILE A 142 27.69 -1.27 -18.33
C ILE A 142 28.75 -2.35 -18.17
N LEU A 143 30.02 -1.98 -18.24
CA LEU A 143 31.12 -2.92 -18.02
C LEU A 143 31.28 -3.17 -16.52
N ASP A 144 31.72 -4.37 -16.15
CA ASP A 144 32.03 -4.68 -14.76
C ASP A 144 33.11 -3.73 -14.22
N THR A 145 34.11 -3.36 -15.05
CA THR A 145 35.15 -2.38 -14.71
C THR A 145 34.56 -1.02 -14.33
N ASP A 146 33.58 -0.52 -15.08
CA ASP A 146 32.95 0.78 -14.82
C ASP A 146 32.23 0.79 -13.48
N VAL A 147 31.69 -0.36 -13.06
CA VAL A 147 31.03 -0.53 -11.75
C VAL A 147 32.07 -0.53 -10.63
N TYR A 148 33.18 -1.26 -10.78
CA TYR A 148 34.24 -1.33 -9.78
C TYR A 148 34.99 -0.01 -9.60
N GLU A 149 35.02 0.86 -10.62
CA GLU A 149 35.62 2.19 -10.55
C GLU A 149 34.74 3.22 -9.81
N GLN A 150 33.48 2.91 -9.51
CA GLN A 150 32.61 3.80 -8.76
C GLN A 150 33.07 3.96 -7.31
N ARG A 151 32.78 5.11 -6.71
CA ARG A 151 33.14 5.40 -5.30
C ARG A 151 32.52 4.41 -4.29
N LYS A 152 31.39 3.79 -4.63
CA LYS A 152 30.65 2.82 -3.81
C LYS A 152 30.17 1.64 -4.69
N PRO A 153 31.08 0.77 -5.12
CA PRO A 153 30.76 -0.26 -6.11
C PRO A 153 29.72 -1.26 -5.59
N GLU A 154 29.76 -1.60 -4.30
CA GLU A 154 28.80 -2.54 -3.68
C GLU A 154 27.38 -2.01 -3.79
N ARG A 155 27.19 -0.71 -3.57
CA ARG A 155 25.87 -0.09 -3.65
C ARG A 155 25.32 -0.06 -5.07
N ILE A 156 26.19 0.15 -6.06
CA ILE A 156 25.80 0.09 -7.47
C ILE A 156 25.44 -1.35 -7.86
N MET A 157 26.17 -2.34 -7.34
CA MET A 157 25.83 -3.76 -7.53
C MET A 157 24.46 -4.11 -6.96
N GLU A 158 24.12 -3.66 -5.74
CA GLU A 158 22.78 -3.87 -5.17
C GLU A 158 21.66 -3.33 -6.09
N TYR A 159 21.87 -2.15 -6.68
CA TYR A 159 20.91 -1.58 -7.63
C TYR A 159 20.87 -2.35 -8.96
N LEU A 160 22.01 -2.83 -9.46
CA LEU A 160 22.05 -3.68 -10.66
C LEU A 160 21.37 -5.03 -10.44
N GLU A 161 21.53 -5.63 -9.26
CA GLU A 161 20.81 -6.84 -8.87
C GLU A 161 19.30 -6.59 -8.81
N LEU A 162 18.86 -5.47 -8.22
CA LEU A 162 17.46 -5.06 -8.24
C LEU A 162 16.92 -4.93 -9.68
N LEU A 163 17.68 -4.28 -10.57
CA LEU A 163 17.29 -4.10 -11.98
C LEU A 163 17.32 -5.43 -12.76
N LEU A 164 18.20 -6.36 -12.39
CA LEU A 164 18.30 -7.70 -12.97
C LEU A 164 17.07 -8.53 -12.60
N GLU A 165 16.66 -8.50 -11.32
CA GLU A 165 15.43 -9.15 -10.85
C GLU A 165 14.17 -8.63 -11.55
N LEU A 166 14.16 -7.34 -11.89
CA LEU A 166 13.07 -6.71 -12.64
C LEU A 166 13.14 -6.95 -14.16
N GLY A 167 14.17 -7.64 -14.64
CA GLY A 167 14.39 -7.87 -16.07
C GLY A 167 14.64 -6.58 -16.85
N ILE A 168 15.03 -5.49 -16.18
CA ILE A 168 15.42 -4.23 -16.83
C ILE A 168 16.82 -4.35 -17.41
N VAL A 169 17.73 -5.03 -16.70
CA VAL A 169 19.04 -5.42 -17.21
C VAL A 169 19.16 -6.93 -17.30
N ARG A 170 20.14 -7.41 -18.08
CA ARG A 170 20.54 -8.82 -18.15
C ARG A 170 22.06 -8.91 -18.02
N ARG A 171 22.54 -9.88 -17.25
CA ARG A 171 23.98 -10.17 -17.11
C ARG A 171 24.51 -10.84 -18.38
N VAL A 172 25.68 -10.41 -18.83
CA VAL A 172 26.49 -11.04 -19.89
C VAL A 172 27.94 -11.13 -19.43
N THR A 173 28.78 -11.87 -20.16
CA THR A 173 30.20 -11.94 -19.85
C THR A 173 30.83 -10.54 -19.91
N GLY A 174 31.36 -10.06 -18.79
CA GLY A 174 32.04 -8.76 -18.68
C GLY A 174 31.14 -7.56 -18.37
N GLY A 175 29.83 -7.74 -18.15
CA GLY A 175 28.96 -6.65 -17.73
C GLY A 175 27.46 -6.90 -17.89
N TYR A 176 26.72 -5.83 -18.22
CA TYR A 176 25.26 -5.82 -18.32
C TYR A 176 24.77 -5.23 -19.64
N VAL A 177 23.65 -5.77 -20.13
CA VAL A 177 22.90 -5.29 -21.30
C VAL A 177 21.44 -5.05 -20.96
N HIS A 178 20.65 -4.52 -21.90
CA HIS A 178 19.20 -4.35 -21.74
C HIS A 178 18.51 -5.70 -21.55
N GLY A 179 17.56 -5.74 -20.61
CA GLY A 179 16.65 -6.87 -20.42
C GLY A 179 15.31 -6.67 -21.13
N ASN A 180 14.46 -7.68 -21.11
CA ASN A 180 13.19 -7.68 -21.84
C ASN A 180 12.23 -6.57 -21.36
N THR A 181 12.21 -6.28 -20.06
CA THR A 181 11.37 -5.21 -19.49
C THR A 181 11.78 -3.85 -20.04
N TYR A 182 13.09 -3.60 -20.20
CA TYR A 182 13.59 -2.37 -20.79
C TYR A 182 13.11 -2.20 -22.23
N VAL A 183 13.23 -3.26 -23.05
CA VAL A 183 12.81 -3.24 -24.46
C VAL A 183 11.31 -2.95 -24.58
N GLY A 184 10.48 -3.62 -23.77
CA GLY A 184 9.03 -3.37 -23.77
C GLY A 184 8.65 -1.94 -23.37
N LEU A 185 9.36 -1.35 -22.41
CA LEU A 185 9.11 0.04 -22.00
C LEU A 185 9.64 1.05 -23.02
N LEU A 186 10.74 0.75 -23.73
CA LEU A 186 11.28 1.57 -24.81
C LEU A 186 10.28 1.72 -25.97
N GLU A 187 9.59 0.64 -26.34
CA GLU A 187 8.54 0.65 -27.38
C GLU A 187 7.38 1.58 -27.00
N ILE A 188 6.92 1.51 -25.74
CA ILE A 188 5.85 2.36 -25.22
C ILE A 188 6.28 3.84 -25.17
N ALA A 189 7.53 4.09 -24.77
CA ALA A 189 8.08 5.44 -24.65
C ALA A 189 8.35 6.12 -26.00
N LYS A 190 8.23 5.42 -27.13
CA LYS A 190 8.47 5.93 -28.49
C LYS A 190 9.81 6.66 -28.62
N SER A 191 10.86 6.09 -28.01
CA SER A 191 12.23 6.64 -28.01
C SER A 191 12.42 8.01 -27.34
N ASP A 192 11.44 8.49 -26.57
CA ASP A 192 11.63 9.67 -25.71
C ASP A 192 12.37 9.25 -24.43
N SER A 193 13.61 9.71 -24.29
CA SER A 193 14.51 9.34 -23.18
C SER A 193 13.95 9.73 -21.82
N ARG A 194 13.25 10.87 -21.71
CA ARG A 194 12.65 11.30 -20.44
C ARG A 194 11.47 10.41 -20.08
N LYS A 195 10.59 10.12 -21.05
CA LYS A 195 9.46 9.21 -20.83
C LYS A 195 9.93 7.80 -20.48
N LEU A 196 10.97 7.30 -21.14
CA LEU A 196 11.55 6.00 -20.84
C LEU A 196 12.12 5.96 -19.43
N ARG A 197 12.89 6.98 -19.02
CA ARG A 197 13.43 7.08 -17.65
C ARG A 197 12.30 7.04 -16.62
N THR A 198 11.28 7.87 -16.80
CA THR A 198 10.12 7.89 -15.89
C THR A 198 9.40 6.54 -15.86
N ALA A 199 9.21 5.88 -17.01
CA ALA A 199 8.56 4.57 -17.08
C ALA A 199 9.38 3.47 -16.37
N LEU A 200 10.71 3.50 -16.51
CA LEU A 200 11.62 2.58 -15.81
C LEU A 200 11.58 2.80 -14.29
N LEU A 201 11.69 4.05 -13.83
CA LEU A 201 11.60 4.39 -12.40
C LEU A 201 10.23 4.02 -11.83
N SER A 202 9.16 4.34 -12.56
CA SER A 202 7.80 3.96 -12.19
C SER A 202 7.68 2.44 -12.04
N HIS A 203 8.22 1.67 -12.98
CA HIS A 203 8.25 0.21 -12.88
C HIS A 203 8.99 -0.28 -11.63
N VAL A 204 10.16 0.30 -11.30
CA VAL A 204 10.91 -0.03 -10.09
C VAL A 204 10.10 0.29 -8.84
N ILE A 205 9.50 1.48 -8.75
CA ILE A 205 8.64 1.89 -7.62
C ILE A 205 7.46 0.92 -7.49
N LYS A 206 6.73 0.69 -8.59
CA LYS A 206 5.56 -0.19 -8.64
C LYS A 206 5.84 -1.59 -8.08
N GLN A 207 6.98 -2.18 -8.47
CA GLN A 207 7.30 -3.57 -8.13
C GLN A 207 8.07 -3.73 -6.82
N LYS A 208 8.88 -2.73 -6.45
CA LYS A 208 9.90 -2.87 -5.41
C LYS A 208 9.86 -1.75 -4.37
N TYR A 209 8.77 -0.99 -4.24
CA TYR A 209 8.65 0.07 -3.24
C TYR A 209 9.02 -0.36 -1.82
N SER A 210 8.56 -1.53 -1.36
CA SER A 210 8.90 -2.06 -0.03
C SER A 210 10.41 -2.29 0.11
N VAL A 211 11.06 -2.82 -0.93
CA VAL A 211 12.51 -3.07 -0.98
C VAL A 211 13.27 -1.74 -0.99
N LEU A 212 12.84 -0.76 -1.80
CA LEU A 212 13.42 0.59 -1.80
C LEU A 212 13.39 1.20 -0.39
N ARG A 213 12.26 1.07 0.30
CA ARG A 213 12.06 1.61 1.65
C ARG A 213 12.85 0.87 2.73
N GLN A 214 12.78 -0.46 2.75
CA GLN A 214 13.27 -1.29 3.85
C GLN A 214 14.72 -1.71 3.68
N VAL A 215 15.15 -2.01 2.46
CA VAL A 215 16.51 -2.49 2.13
C VAL A 215 17.38 -1.32 1.69
N PHE A 216 16.90 -0.49 0.76
CA PHE A 216 17.68 0.66 0.28
C PHE A 216 17.57 1.89 1.19
N GLY A 217 16.67 1.89 2.18
CA GLY A 217 16.50 3.00 3.12
C GLY A 217 15.92 4.27 2.49
N ILE A 218 15.28 4.15 1.32
CA ILE A 218 14.67 5.25 0.57
C ILE A 218 13.29 5.54 1.17
N ARG A 219 13.27 6.40 2.19
CA ARG A 219 12.06 6.77 2.95
C ARG A 219 11.46 8.11 2.54
N GLN A 220 12.15 8.86 1.69
CA GLN A 220 11.75 10.22 1.28
C GLN A 220 10.46 10.23 0.45
N LEU A 221 10.10 9.09 -0.16
CA LEU A 221 8.82 8.89 -0.84
C LEU A 221 7.65 8.65 0.11
N GLU A 222 7.91 8.18 1.33
CA GLU A 222 6.88 7.81 2.31
C GLU A 222 5.87 8.93 2.54
N PRO A 223 6.26 10.21 2.77
CA PRO A 223 5.29 11.27 3.00
C PRO A 223 4.30 11.48 1.85
N PHE A 224 4.76 11.34 0.60
CA PHE A 224 3.92 11.47 -0.59
C PHE A 224 2.97 10.28 -0.72
N VAL A 225 3.47 9.06 -0.51
CA VAL A 225 2.64 7.85 -0.51
C VAL A 225 1.60 7.90 0.59
N HIS A 226 1.98 8.31 1.80
CA HIS A 226 1.08 8.45 2.94
C HIS A 226 0.00 9.51 2.70
N LEU A 227 0.35 10.65 2.08
CA LEU A 227 -0.59 11.72 1.77
C LEU A 227 -1.58 11.30 0.68
N ALA A 228 -1.09 10.65 -0.39
CA ALA A 228 -1.95 10.04 -1.39
C ALA A 228 -2.87 8.99 -0.75
N ASN A 229 -2.34 8.11 0.10
CA ASN A 229 -3.13 7.07 0.75
C ASN A 229 -4.17 7.65 1.73
N ALA A 230 -3.86 8.73 2.44
CA ALA A 230 -4.83 9.39 3.32
C ALA A 230 -6.09 9.82 2.55
N TYR A 231 -5.94 10.31 1.31
CA TYR A 231 -7.06 10.62 0.42
C TYR A 231 -7.68 9.36 -0.21
N TYR A 232 -6.88 8.56 -0.92
CA TYR A 232 -7.38 7.45 -1.72
C TYR A 232 -7.95 6.30 -0.89
N SER A 233 -7.48 6.07 0.34
CA SER A 233 -8.10 5.09 1.24
C SER A 233 -9.56 5.42 1.52
N ALA A 234 -9.90 6.70 1.74
CA ALA A 234 -11.27 7.15 1.96
C ALA A 234 -12.13 6.95 0.69
N SER A 235 -11.58 7.31 -0.47
CA SER A 235 -12.27 7.11 -1.75
C SER A 235 -12.49 5.63 -2.07
N LEU A 236 -11.52 4.77 -1.72
CA LEU A 236 -11.63 3.32 -1.89
C LEU A 236 -12.64 2.70 -0.92
N GLU A 237 -12.76 3.21 0.30
CA GLU A 237 -13.80 2.85 1.26
C GLU A 237 -15.19 3.26 0.75
N ALA A 238 -15.31 4.45 0.15
CA ALA A 238 -16.53 4.97 -0.47
C ALA A 238 -16.87 4.35 -1.83
N GLU A 239 -15.92 3.64 -2.44
CA GLU A 239 -16.00 3.10 -3.81
C GLU A 239 -16.32 4.16 -4.89
N ARG A 240 -16.05 5.43 -4.57
CA ARG A 240 -16.14 6.57 -5.48
C ARG A 240 -15.13 7.64 -5.05
N LEU A 241 -14.76 8.49 -6.00
CA LEU A 241 -14.02 9.71 -5.67
C LEU A 241 -14.90 10.62 -4.79
N ILE A 242 -14.29 11.22 -3.78
CA ILE A 242 -14.93 12.14 -2.83
C ILE A 242 -14.25 13.51 -2.86
N HIS A 243 -14.96 14.54 -2.46
CA HIS A 243 -14.39 15.87 -2.31
C HIS A 243 -13.93 16.08 -0.88
N MET A 244 -12.67 16.46 -0.72
CA MET A 244 -12.06 16.65 0.60
C MET A 244 -11.26 17.94 0.65
N SER A 245 -11.54 18.80 1.61
CA SER A 245 -10.78 20.01 1.86
C SER A 245 -9.37 19.68 2.35
N SER A 246 -8.42 20.57 2.06
CA SER A 246 -7.04 20.44 2.52
C SER A 246 -6.92 20.28 4.06
N PRO A 247 -7.67 21.01 4.90
CA PRO A 247 -7.65 20.81 6.35
C PRO A 247 -8.18 19.46 6.81
N HIS A 248 -9.19 18.89 6.13
CA HIS A 248 -9.68 17.55 6.44
C HIS A 248 -8.64 16.50 6.06
N LEU A 249 -8.07 16.59 4.85
CA LEU A 249 -7.00 15.67 4.44
C LEU A 249 -5.80 15.71 5.40
N TYR A 250 -5.44 16.90 5.91
CA TYR A 250 -4.39 17.05 6.91
C TYR A 250 -4.70 16.32 8.22
N ARG A 251 -5.92 16.47 8.75
CA ARG A 251 -6.36 15.75 9.96
C ARG A 251 -6.28 14.24 9.74
N ARG A 252 -6.85 13.76 8.63
CA ARG A 252 -6.81 12.32 8.28
C ARG A 252 -5.39 11.80 8.14
N TYR A 253 -4.49 12.59 7.54
CA TYR A 253 -3.07 12.25 7.48
C TYR A 253 -2.48 12.09 8.91
N GLN A 254 -2.77 13.02 9.83
CA GLN A 254 -2.26 12.97 11.19
C GLN A 254 -2.82 11.81 12.03
N ASP A 255 -4.03 11.35 11.73
CA ASP A 255 -4.65 10.22 12.44
C ASP A 255 -3.94 8.90 12.14
N PHE A 256 -3.42 8.73 10.92
CA PHE A 256 -2.79 7.48 10.48
C PHE A 256 -1.26 7.52 10.45
N TYR A 257 -0.65 8.70 10.35
CA TYR A 257 0.77 8.85 10.07
C TYR A 257 1.50 9.73 11.07
N LYS A 258 2.83 9.75 10.95
CA LYS A 258 3.68 10.64 11.77
C LYS A 258 3.29 12.09 11.52
N LYS A 259 3.10 12.84 12.61
CA LYS A 259 2.81 14.27 12.57
C LYS A 259 3.88 15.02 11.76
N ILE A 260 3.40 15.81 10.80
CA ILE A 260 4.18 16.80 10.04
C ILE A 260 3.56 18.18 10.25
N THR A 261 4.33 19.22 10.02
CA THR A 261 3.82 20.60 10.06
C THR A 261 2.86 20.86 8.90
N MET A 262 1.97 21.85 9.07
CA MET A 262 1.06 22.27 8.00
C MET A 262 1.82 22.76 6.76
N TRP A 263 2.99 23.38 6.92
CA TRP A 263 3.80 23.85 5.79
C TRP A 263 4.38 22.68 4.99
N GLU A 264 4.96 21.68 5.66
CA GLU A 264 5.44 20.46 5.00
C GLU A 264 4.30 19.72 4.29
N PHE A 265 3.12 19.65 4.92
CA PHE A 265 1.94 19.05 4.31
C PHE A 265 1.53 19.78 3.04
N LYS A 266 1.42 21.12 3.08
CA LYS A 266 1.04 21.92 1.91
C LYS A 266 2.03 21.81 0.77
N SER A 267 3.33 21.78 1.07
CA SER A 267 4.38 21.60 0.06
C SER A 267 4.21 20.28 -0.69
N LYS A 268 4.06 19.16 0.06
CA LYS A 268 3.89 17.82 -0.52
C LYS A 268 2.56 17.65 -1.25
N LEU A 269 1.50 18.27 -0.73
CA LEU A 269 0.20 18.28 -1.37
C LEU A 269 0.26 19.03 -2.71
N SER A 270 0.89 20.21 -2.75
CA SER A 270 1.08 20.98 -3.99
C SER A 270 1.77 20.12 -5.04
N GLU A 271 2.83 19.43 -4.67
CA GLU A 271 3.55 18.59 -5.62
C GLU A 271 2.71 17.40 -6.10
N LEU A 272 1.94 16.74 -5.23
CA LEU A 272 1.02 15.70 -5.69
C LEU A 272 -0.07 16.22 -6.63
N VAL A 273 -0.51 17.46 -6.46
CA VAL A 273 -1.41 18.13 -7.40
C VAL A 273 -0.68 18.42 -8.73
N ASP A 274 0.52 18.97 -8.67
CA ASP A 274 1.33 19.32 -9.84
C ASP A 274 1.69 18.08 -10.69
N LYS A 275 1.92 16.94 -10.04
CA LYS A 275 2.20 15.66 -10.73
C LYS A 275 0.92 14.88 -11.10
N GLY A 276 -0.26 15.42 -10.81
CA GLY A 276 -1.55 14.89 -11.25
C GLY A 276 -2.07 13.70 -10.45
N ALA A 277 -1.55 13.45 -9.24
CA ALA A 277 -2.12 12.47 -8.31
C ALA A 277 -3.44 12.96 -7.73
N LEU A 278 -3.58 14.26 -7.49
CA LEU A 278 -4.79 14.94 -7.05
C LEU A 278 -5.01 16.15 -7.96
N HIS A 279 -6.19 16.75 -7.92
CA HIS A 279 -6.48 18.04 -8.52
C HIS A 279 -7.48 18.81 -7.66
N TYR A 280 -7.58 20.11 -7.91
CA TYR A 280 -8.60 20.94 -7.30
C TYR A 280 -9.86 20.95 -8.16
N ASP A 281 -11.01 20.65 -7.54
CA ASP A 281 -12.33 20.99 -8.04
C ASP A 281 -12.91 22.06 -7.11
N ASN A 282 -12.91 23.31 -7.59
CA ASN A 282 -13.12 24.51 -6.77
C ASN A 282 -12.13 24.56 -5.58
N GLU A 283 -12.63 24.50 -4.34
CA GLU A 283 -11.82 24.55 -3.12
C GLU A 283 -11.46 23.15 -2.56
N TYR A 284 -11.93 22.08 -3.22
CA TYR A 284 -11.81 20.71 -2.74
C TYR A 284 -10.78 19.92 -3.54
N LEU A 285 -10.13 18.97 -2.86
CA LEU A 285 -9.24 18.01 -3.51
C LEU A 285 -10.04 16.82 -4.02
N VAL A 286 -9.72 16.41 -5.24
CA VAL A 286 -10.28 15.23 -5.90
C VAL A 286 -9.16 14.39 -6.50
N GLY A 287 -9.29 13.07 -6.38
CA GLY A 287 -8.35 12.11 -6.93
C GLY A 287 -8.42 12.04 -8.45
N ASN A 288 -7.32 11.65 -9.07
CA ASN A 288 -7.28 11.29 -10.47
C ASN A 288 -8.13 10.04 -10.72
N LYS A 289 -9.12 10.17 -11.61
CA LYS A 289 -10.06 9.10 -11.94
C LYS A 289 -9.39 7.85 -12.51
N GLU A 290 -8.40 8.02 -13.39
CA GLU A 290 -7.70 6.89 -14.01
C GLU A 290 -6.95 6.06 -12.96
N TYR A 291 -6.25 6.73 -12.04
CA TYR A 291 -5.56 6.05 -10.94
C TYR A 291 -6.58 5.37 -10.03
N PHE A 292 -7.66 6.06 -9.66
CA PHE A 292 -8.71 5.51 -8.82
C PHE A 292 -9.37 4.26 -9.41
N ASP A 293 -9.74 4.28 -10.70
CA ASP A 293 -10.36 3.14 -11.38
C ASP A 293 -9.42 1.92 -11.37
N ASN A 294 -8.10 2.13 -11.51
CA ASN A 294 -7.10 1.07 -11.37
C ASN A 294 -6.97 0.57 -9.92
N MET A 295 -7.04 1.47 -8.94
CA MET A 295 -7.04 1.10 -7.53
C MET A 295 -8.27 0.26 -7.14
N LEU A 296 -9.46 0.59 -7.66
CA LEU A 296 -10.67 -0.19 -7.43
C LEU A 296 -10.56 -1.62 -7.98
N LYS A 297 -10.03 -1.78 -9.19
CA LYS A 297 -9.77 -3.12 -9.77
C LYS A 297 -8.85 -3.94 -8.86
N MET A 298 -7.74 -3.35 -8.41
CA MET A 298 -6.80 -4.02 -7.51
C MET A 298 -7.40 -4.35 -6.14
N LYS A 299 -8.25 -3.46 -5.59
CA LYS A 299 -8.98 -3.71 -4.34
C LYS A 299 -9.87 -4.95 -4.46
N GLN A 300 -10.52 -5.16 -5.61
CA GLN A 300 -11.39 -6.30 -5.86
C GLN A 300 -10.60 -7.62 -6.02
N GLU A 301 -9.39 -7.55 -6.58
CA GLU A 301 -8.50 -8.71 -6.74
C GLU A 301 -7.86 -9.15 -5.41
N ILE A 302 -7.55 -8.19 -4.54
CA ILE A 302 -7.01 -8.47 -3.20
C ILE A 302 -8.17 -8.94 -2.33
N GLN A 303 -8.28 -10.25 -2.09
CA GLN A 303 -9.17 -10.74 -1.04
C GLN A 303 -8.73 -10.13 0.29
N LEU A 304 -9.56 -9.25 0.85
CA LEU A 304 -9.29 -8.50 2.09
C LEU A 304 -9.35 -9.36 3.36
N ASN A 305 -9.14 -10.67 3.21
CA ASN A 305 -8.89 -11.63 4.28
C ASN A 305 -7.88 -12.64 3.74
N PRO A 306 -6.58 -12.55 4.10
CA PRO A 306 -5.72 -13.70 3.90
C PRO A 306 -6.26 -14.79 4.83
N MET A 307 -6.92 -15.80 4.25
CA MET A 307 -6.96 -17.11 4.89
C MET A 307 -5.50 -17.56 5.00
N ALA A 308 -4.98 -17.53 6.21
CA ALA A 308 -3.80 -18.26 6.62
C ALA A 308 -4.26 -19.35 7.58
#